data_AF-A0A2T6VYA6-F1
#
_entry.id   AF-A0A2T6VYA6-F1
#
_cell.length_a   1.000
_cell.length_b   1.000
_cell.length_c   1.000
_cell.angle_alpha   90.00
_cell.angle_beta   90.00
_cell.angle_gamma   90.00
#
_symmetry.space_group_name_H-M   'P 1'
#
loop_
_entity.id
_entity.type
_entity.pdbx_description
1 polymer ?
#
loop_
_entity_poly.entity_id
_entity_poly.type
_entity_poly.pdbx_seq_one_letter_code
_entity_poly.pdbx_strand_id
1 'polypeptide(L)' 'MFQPLLDAYIDSTQIEETAHKPPLNIALANWWPLDKRESKGFRKKFILHFILSQRYT' A
#
# COMPACT_ATOMS: atom_id res chain seq x y z
N MET A 1 -24.00 11.35 1.47
CA MET A 1 -24.05 10.11 2.27
C MET A 1 -22.74 9.38 2.06
N PHE A 2 -21.86 9.35 3.07
CA PHE A 2 -20.51 8.76 2.94
C PHE A 2 -20.44 7.34 3.53
N GLN A 3 -21.30 7.04 4.51
CA GLN A 3 -21.28 5.76 5.24
C GLN A 3 -21.31 4.52 4.33
N PRO A 4 -22.23 4.40 3.36
CA PRO A 4 -22.30 3.20 2.52
C PRO A 4 -21.05 2.99 1.66
N LEU A 5 -20.34 4.07 1.32
CA LEU A 5 -19.08 4.01 0.57
C LEU A 5 -17.93 3.53 1.46
N LEU A 6 -17.89 3.99 2.72
CA LEU A 6 -16.88 3.55 3.67
C LEU A 6 -17.07 2.07 4.04
N ASP A 7 -18.31 1.64 4.24
CA ASP A 7 -18.64 0.24 4.55
C ASP A 7 -18.19 -0.68 3.39
N ALA A 8 -18.56 -0.33 2.15
CA ALA A 8 -18.12 -1.07 0.97
C ALA A 8 -16.60 -1.08 0.77
N TYR A 9 -15.92 0.02 1.12
CA TYR A 9 -14.45 0.08 1.09
C TYR A 9 -13.83 -0.89 2.10
N ILE A 10 -14.33 -0.90 3.34
CA ILE A 10 -13.83 -1.80 4.40
C ILE A 10 -14.01 -3.26 4.00
N ASP A 11 -15.20 -3.62 3.49
CA ASP A 11 -15.48 -4.98 3.02
C ASP A 11 -14.53 -5.40 1.88
N SER A 12 -14.19 -4.47 0.99
CA SER A 12 -13.23 -4.74 -0.10
C SER A 12 -11.78 -4.95 0.37
N THR A 13 -11.45 -4.51 1.59
CA THR A 13 -10.08 -4.63 2.14
C THR A 13 -9.83 -5.91 2.93
N GLN A 14 -10.82 -6.79 3.07
CA GLN A 14 -10.67 -8.04 3.79
C GLN A 14 -9.71 -8.97 3.02
N ILE A 15 -8.57 -9.26 3.64
CA ILE A 15 -7.50 -10.09 3.07
C ILE A 15 -7.14 -11.16 4.09
N GLU A 16 -7.10 -12.43 3.67
CA GLU A 16 -6.67 -13.55 4.53
C GLU A 16 -5.23 -13.37 5.01
N GLU A 17 -4.95 -13.64 6.28
CA GLU A 17 -3.58 -13.57 6.79
C GLU A 17 -2.70 -14.69 6.20
N THR A 18 -1.56 -14.31 5.63
CA THR A 18 -0.54 -15.27 5.14
C THR A 18 0.67 -15.29 6.06
N ALA A 19 1.05 -16.49 6.52
CA ALA A 19 2.18 -16.69 7.41
C ALA A 19 3.55 -16.38 6.78
N HIS A 20 3.65 -16.40 5.44
CA HIS A 20 4.90 -16.17 4.72
C HIS A 20 4.76 -15.03 3.71
N LYS A 21 5.59 -13.99 3.84
CA LYS A 21 5.64 -12.83 2.94
C LYS A 21 6.89 -12.88 2.05
N PRO A 22 6.77 -13.20 0.76
CA PRO A 22 7.93 -13.20 -0.13
C PRO A 22 8.52 -11.78 -0.32
N PRO A 23 9.83 -11.66 -0.58
CA PRO A 23 10.47 -10.37 -0.80
C PRO A 23 10.06 -9.76 -2.15
N LEU A 24 9.80 -8.45 -2.18
CA LEU A 24 9.42 -7.74 -3.41
C LEU A 24 10.33 -6.54 -3.68
N ASN A 25 11.07 -6.60 -4.78
CA ASN A 25 11.90 -5.50 -5.24
C ASN A 25 11.12 -4.58 -6.18
N ILE A 26 10.89 -3.33 -5.76
CA ILE A 26 10.17 -2.31 -6.54
C ILE A 26 11.13 -1.21 -6.95
N ALA A 27 11.19 -0.93 -8.25
CA ALA A 27 11.86 0.25 -8.78
C ALA A 27 10.90 1.44 -8.82
N LEU A 28 11.39 2.62 -8.43
CA LEU A 28 10.69 3.90 -8.62
C LEU A 28 11.34 4.66 -9.76
N ALA A 29 10.58 5.51 -10.44
CA ALA A 29 11.12 6.33 -11.51
C ALA A 29 12.16 7.32 -10.96
N ASN A 30 13.25 7.52 -11.70
CA ASN A 30 14.38 8.36 -11.26
C ASN A 30 14.02 9.83 -11.01
N TRP A 31 12.96 10.32 -11.65
CA TRP A 31 12.45 11.69 -11.48
C TRP A 31 11.48 11.82 -10.31
N TRP A 32 11.06 10.69 -9.72
CA TRP A 32 10.23 10.72 -8.52
C TRP A 32 11.06 11.26 -7.36
N PRO A 33 10.57 12.23 -6.59
CA PRO A 33 11.35 12.82 -5.51
C PRO A 33 11.67 11.73 -4.48
N LEU A 34 12.93 11.28 -4.50
CA LEU A 34 13.54 10.38 -3.51
C LEU A 34 13.96 11.17 -2.26
N ASP A 35 13.39 12.35 -2.05
CA ASP A 35 13.63 13.07 -0.82
C ASP A 35 13.16 12.15 0.33
N LYS A 36 13.97 11.94 1.38
CA LYS A 36 13.64 10.99 2.47
C LYS A 36 12.34 11.37 3.20
N ARG A 37 11.79 12.56 2.92
CA ARG A 37 10.47 13.05 3.32
C ARG A 37 9.35 12.75 2.31
N GLU A 38 9.63 12.60 1.00
CA GLU A 38 8.66 12.43 -0.10
C GLU A 38 8.65 11.04 -0.75
N SER A 39 9.72 10.26 -0.63
CA SER A 39 9.69 8.80 -0.81
C SER A 39 8.83 8.10 0.25
N LYS A 40 8.57 8.78 1.38
CA LYS A 40 7.46 8.47 2.29
C LYS A 40 6.09 8.74 1.66
N GLY A 41 5.97 9.50 0.58
CA GLY A 41 4.74 9.71 -0.18
C GLY A 41 4.29 8.40 -0.84
N PHE A 42 5.15 7.77 -1.65
CA PHE A 42 4.82 6.46 -2.24
C PHE A 42 4.70 5.37 -1.16
N ARG A 43 5.65 5.29 -0.22
CA ARG A 43 5.63 4.23 0.80
C ARG A 43 4.66 4.43 1.97
N LYS A 44 4.15 5.64 2.24
CA LYS A 44 3.22 5.89 3.36
C LYS A 44 1.86 6.45 2.95
N LYS A 45 1.73 7.07 1.77
CA LYS A 45 0.46 7.68 1.33
C LYS A 45 -0.24 6.90 0.22
N PHE A 46 0.45 6.05 -0.53
CA PHE A 46 -0.21 5.25 -1.57
C PHE A 46 -0.81 3.97 -1.00
N ILE A 47 -2.11 3.80 -1.26
CA ILE A 47 -2.86 2.57 -0.96
C ILE A 47 -2.19 1.35 -1.60
N LEU A 48 -1.58 1.50 -2.78
CA LEU A 48 -0.86 0.40 -3.44
C LEU A 48 0.29 -0.15 -2.56
N HIS A 49 1.09 0.71 -1.94
CA HIS A 49 2.14 0.25 -1.03
C HIS A 49 1.55 -0.43 0.21
N PHE A 50 0.44 0.11 0.74
CA PHE A 50 -0.24 -0.50 1.89
C PHE A 50 -0.72 -1.93 1.57
N ILE A 51 -1.33 -2.13 0.40
CA ILE A 51 -1.77 -3.45 -0.07
C ILE A 51 -0.57 -4.39 -0.25
N LEU A 52 0.49 -3.93 -0.93
CA LEU A 52 1.69 -4.75 -1.14
C LEU A 52 2.34 -5.17 0.19
N SER A 53 2.40 -4.29 1.19
CA SER A 53 2.96 -4.62 2.51
C SER A 53 2.18 -5.69 3.31
N GLN A 54 0.91 -5.93 2.96
CA GLN A 54 0.15 -7.02 3.59
C GLN A 54 0.65 -8.40 3.13
N ARG A 55 1.17 -8.50 1.90
CA ARG A 55 1.58 -9.77 1.27
C ARG A 55 3.08 -9.93 1.08
N TYR A 56 3.84 -8.84 1.00
CA TYR A 56 5.25 -8.84 0.62
C TYR A 56 6.12 -8.14 1.67
N THR A 57 7.41 -8.47 1.68
CA THR A 57 8.44 -7.88 2.54
C THR A 57 9.37 -6.95 1.77
#